data_AF-A0A829WF84-F1
#
_entry.id   AF-A0A829WF84-F1
#
_cell.length_a   1.000
_cell.length_b   1.000
_cell.length_c   1.000
_cell.angle_alpha   90.00
_cell.angle_beta   90.00
_cell.angle_gamma   90.00
#
_symmetry.space_group_name_H-M   'P 1'
#
loop_
_entity.id
_entity.type
_entity.pdbx_description
1 polymer ?
#
loop_
_entity_poly.entity_id
_entity_poly.type
_entity_poly.pdbx_seq_one_letter_code
_entity_poly.pdbx_strand_id
1 'polypeptide(L)'
;MRNEQRGREYRRYVRNKTILRKKRIIHLIYGFDWYNHDGKYANGKIHCGCGLCKYGRKYRLPTIKDMREESRIYSLMALYGAD
;
A
#
# COMPACT_ATOMS: atom_id res chain seq x y z
N MET A 1 -27.34 24.50 12.82
CA MET A 1 -25.98 24.21 12.29
C MET A 1 -25.96 24.64 10.83
N ARG A 2 -25.12 25.62 10.45
CA ARG A 2 -24.97 25.98 9.02
C ARG A 2 -24.42 24.75 8.31
N ASN A 3 -25.17 24.22 7.35
CA ASN A 3 -24.67 23.25 6.38
C ASN A 3 -23.49 23.94 5.67
N GLU A 4 -22.27 23.71 6.12
CA GLU A 4 -21.08 24.10 5.38
C GLU A 4 -21.21 23.46 4.01
N GLN A 5 -21.55 24.26 3.01
CA GLN A 5 -21.74 23.79 1.65
C GLN A 5 -20.41 23.19 1.21
N ARG A 6 -20.34 21.85 1.22
CA ARG A 6 -19.26 21.04 0.63
C ARG A 6 -19.32 21.18 -0.89
N GLY A 7 -19.16 22.42 -1.35
CA GLY A 7 -19.21 22.82 -2.74
C GLY A 7 -18.07 22.19 -3.54
N ARG A 8 -18.09 22.44 -4.84
CA ARG A 8 -17.03 21.98 -5.75
C ARG A 8 -15.66 22.50 -5.32
N GLU A 9 -15.59 23.74 -4.86
CA GLU A 9 -14.36 24.38 -4.41
C GLU A 9 -13.78 23.70 -3.17
N TYR A 10 -14.59 23.45 -2.14
CA TYR A 10 -14.16 22.73 -0.94
C TYR A 10 -13.62 21.34 -1.29
N ARG A 11 -14.33 20.58 -2.14
CA ARG A 11 -13.86 19.25 -2.58
C ARG A 11 -12.54 19.31 -3.35
N ARG A 12 -12.34 20.33 -4.20
CA ARG A 12 -11.07 20.59 -4.89
C ARG A 12 -9.96 20.93 -3.91
N TYR A 13 -10.22 21.81 -2.94
CA TYR A 13 -9.26 22.19 -1.91
C TYR A 13 -8.79 20.96 -1.11
N VAL A 14 -9.73 20.16 -0.60
CA VAL A 14 -9.41 18.96 0.18
C VAL A 14 -8.59 17.98 -0.65
N ARG A 15 -8.99 17.74 -1.91
CA ARG A 15 -8.23 16.88 -2.84
C ARG A 15 -6.80 17.38 -3.04
N ASN A 16 -6.63 18.67 -3.32
CA ASN A 16 -5.31 19.27 -3.55
C ASN A 16 -4.44 19.23 -2.28
N LYS A 17 -5.01 19.47 -1.10
CA LYS A 17 -4.32 19.32 0.19
C LYS A 17 -3.77 17.90 0.38
N THR A 18 -4.57 16.87 0.07
CA THR A 18 -4.13 15.47 0.15
C THR A 18 -3.01 15.16 -0.84
N ILE A 19 -3.13 15.64 -2.09
CA ILE A 19 -2.11 15.47 -3.13
C ILE A 19 -0.80 16.12 -2.69
N LEU A 20 -0.82 17.39 -2.28
CA LEU A 20 0.37 18.15 -1.88
C LEU A 20 1.09 17.50 -0.69
N ARG A 21 0.35 17.06 0.33
CA ARG A 21 0.92 16.33 1.46
C ARG A 21 1.69 15.09 1.00
N LYS A 22 1.11 14.30 0.09
CA LYS A 22 1.73 13.07 -0.43
C LYS A 22 2.95 13.36 -1.31
N LYS A 23 2.89 14.38 -2.17
CA LYS A 23 4.06 14.82 -2.96
C LYS A 23 5.22 15.22 -2.07
N ARG A 24 4.96 15.98 -1.00
CA ARG A 24 6.00 16.37 -0.02
C ARG A 24 6.66 15.16 0.65
N ILE A 25 5.87 14.21 1.15
CA ILE A 25 6.41 12.99 1.77
C ILE A 25 7.28 12.20 0.79
N ILE A 26 6.81 12.06 -0.45
CA ILE A 26 7.52 11.34 -1.51
C ILE A 26 8.83 12.03 -1.87
N HIS A 27 8.81 13.34 -2.09
CA HIS A 27 10.02 14.12 -2.36
C HIS A 27 11.01 14.07 -1.19
N LEU A 28 10.54 14.10 0.05
CA LEU A 28 11.39 14.00 1.22
C LEU A 28 12.07 12.63 1.34
N ILE A 29 11.39 11.54 0.98
CA ILE A 29 11.92 10.18 1.08
C ILE A 29 12.79 9.79 -0.13
N TYR A 30 12.36 10.17 -1.34
CA TYR A 30 12.94 9.66 -2.59
C TYR A 30 13.58 10.74 -3.47
N GLY A 31 13.30 12.03 -3.24
CA GLY A 31 13.86 13.14 -4.02
C GLY A 31 13.20 13.40 -5.37
N PHE A 32 12.16 12.66 -5.76
CA PHE A 32 11.48 12.81 -7.05
C PHE A 32 9.97 12.53 -6.95
N ASP A 33 9.20 12.92 -7.97
CA ASP A 33 7.77 12.61 -8.07
C ASP A 33 7.52 11.13 -8.43
N TRP A 34 6.78 10.43 -7.58
CA TRP A 34 6.42 9.02 -7.75
C TRP A 34 5.44 8.75 -8.90
N TYR A 35 4.59 9.73 -9.23
CA TYR A 35 3.59 9.62 -10.29
C TYR A 35 3.72 10.77 -11.29
N ASN A 36 3.58 10.45 -12.58
CA ASN A 36 3.54 11.44 -13.67
C ASN A 36 2.32 12.37 -13.62
N HIS A 37 1.26 11.98 -12.90
CA HIS A 37 0.03 12.76 -12.79
C HIS A 37 -0.39 12.92 -11.33
N ASP A 38 -0.61 14.16 -10.93
CA ASP A 38 -0.94 14.52 -9.56
C ASP A 38 -2.23 13.87 -9.04
N GLY A 39 -3.19 13.64 -9.93
CA GLY A 39 -4.44 12.96 -9.60
C GLY A 39 -4.26 11.57 -8.98
N LYS A 40 -3.14 10.88 -9.26
CA LYS A 40 -2.82 9.56 -8.68
C LYS A 40 -2.50 9.63 -7.18
N TYR A 41 -2.04 10.78 -6.67
CA TYR A 41 -1.81 10.96 -5.24
C TYR A 41 -3.11 11.12 -4.43
N ALA A 42 -4.24 11.44 -5.07
CA ALA A 42 -5.51 11.56 -4.35
C ALA A 42 -6.04 10.22 -3.81
N ASN A 43 -5.58 9.10 -4.36
CA ASN A 43 -5.98 7.75 -3.94
C ASN A 43 -5.50 7.44 -2.52
N GLY A 44 -6.24 6.60 -1.78
CA GLY A 44 -6.01 6.35 -0.34
C GLY A 44 -4.55 6.10 0.05
N LYS A 45 -3.85 5.18 -0.65
CA LYS A 45 -2.44 4.86 -0.44
C LYS A 45 -1.60 5.11 -1.70
N ILE A 46 -0.34 5.45 -1.52
CA ILE A 46 0.64 5.47 -2.61
C ILE A 46 0.99 4.01 -2.89
N HIS A 47 0.73 3.54 -4.11
CA HIS A 47 1.08 2.19 -4.55
C HIS A 47 2.59 2.11 -4.85
N CYS A 48 3.41 2.39 -3.84
CA CYS A 48 4.86 2.44 -3.98
C CYS A 48 5.48 1.04 -4.06
N GLY A 49 4.78 -0.01 -3.60
CA GLY A 49 5.38 -1.34 -3.37
C GLY A 49 6.52 -1.33 -2.34
N CYS A 50 6.79 -0.19 -1.71
CA CYS A 50 7.93 0.06 -0.84
C CYS A 50 7.81 -0.69 0.49
N GLY A 51 8.97 -0.91 1.13
CA GLY A 51 9.11 -1.73 2.34
C GLY A 51 8.31 -1.25 3.55
N LEU A 52 7.97 0.04 3.59
CA LEU A 52 7.10 0.59 4.63
C LEU A 52 5.65 0.13 4.47
N CYS A 53 5.14 0.08 3.24
CA CYS A 53 3.75 -0.29 2.96
C CYS A 53 3.54 -1.78 2.71
N LYS A 54 4.58 -2.50 2.27
CA LYS A 54 4.54 -3.95 2.04
C LYS A 54 5.77 -4.64 2.65
N TYR A 55 5.98 -4.43 3.95
CA TYR A 55 7.11 -4.98 4.71
C TYR A 55 7.30 -6.48 4.46
N GLY A 56 6.27 -7.28 4.72
CA GLY A 56 6.34 -8.73 4.54
C GLY A 56 6.69 -9.16 3.12
N ARG A 57 6.13 -8.49 2.08
CA ARG A 57 6.48 -8.82 0.68
C ARG A 57 7.92 -8.41 0.35
N LYS A 58 8.37 -7.23 0.79
CA LYS A 58 9.72 -6.73 0.49
C LYS A 58 10.79 -7.63 1.12
N TYR A 59 10.58 -8.03 2.37
CA TYR A 59 11.52 -8.86 3.13
C TYR A 59 11.22 -10.36 3.06
N ARG A 60 10.32 -10.78 2.15
CA ARG A 60 9.92 -12.18 1.92
C ARG A 60 9.57 -12.92 3.22
N LEU A 61 8.86 -12.24 4.11
CA LEU A 61 8.38 -12.87 5.35
C LEU A 61 7.29 -13.89 5.02
N PRO A 62 7.29 -15.06 5.69
CA PRO A 62 6.26 -16.05 5.52
C PRO A 62 4.88 -15.46 5.82
N THR A 63 3.94 -15.66 4.91
CA THR A 63 2.53 -15.34 5.12
C THR A 63 1.81 -16.53 5.72
N ILE A 64 0.61 -16.31 6.24
CA ILE A 64 -0.27 -17.40 6.72
C ILE A 64 -0.54 -18.43 5.60
N LYS A 65 -0.58 -17.99 4.33
CA LYS A 65 -0.74 -18.90 3.20
C LYS A 65 0.49 -19.79 3.05
N ASP A 66 1.69 -19.21 3.12
CA ASP A 66 2.94 -19.96 2.99
C ASP A 66 3.06 -21.00 4.11
N MET A 67 2.75 -20.61 5.35
CA MET A 67 2.73 -21.52 6.50
C MET A 67 1.71 -22.67 6.34
N ARG A 68 0.54 -22.40 5.75
CA ARG A 68 -0.46 -23.44 5.46
C ARG A 68 0.00 -24.39 4.37
N GLU A 69 0.68 -23.88 3.35
CA GLU A 69 1.27 -24.68 2.26
C GLU A 69 2.36 -25.60 2.83
N GLU A 70 3.27 -25.07 3.64
CA GLU A 70 4.30 -25.85 4.35
C GLU A 70 3.69 -26.94 5.23
N SER A 71 2.63 -26.62 5.97
CA SER A 71 1.91 -27.60 6.79
C SER A 71 1.31 -28.73 5.95
N ARG A 72 0.73 -28.41 4.78
CA ARG A 72 0.22 -29.43 3.85
C ARG A 72 1.33 -30.30 3.28
N ILE A 73 2.44 -29.69 2.86
CA ILE A 73 3.60 -30.41 2.33
C ILE A 73 4.14 -31.36 3.40
N TYR A 74 4.26 -30.89 4.64
CA TYR A 74 4.68 -31.73 5.76
C TYR A 74 3.71 -32.89 5.99
N SER A 75 2.40 -32.65 6.02
CA SER A 75 1.42 -33.74 6.15
C SER A 75 1.50 -34.73 4.98
N LEU A 76 1.72 -34.25 3.76
CA LEU A 76 1.88 -35.10 2.58
C LEU A 76 3.15 -35.95 2.69
N MET A 77 4.27 -35.34 3.07
CA MET A 77 5.53 -36.06 3.32
C MET A 77 5.41 -37.06 4.46
N ALA A 78 4.64 -36.77 5.50
CA ALA A 78 4.41 -37.70 6.61
C ALA A 78 3.51 -38.89 6.20
N LEU A 79 2.53 -38.66 5.31
CA LEU A 79 1.61 -39.70 4.83
C LEU A 79 2.21 -40.57 3.73
N TYR A 80 3.12 -40.02 2.93
CA TYR A 80 3.73 -40.67 1.76
C TYR A 80 5.26 -40.70 1.88
N GLY A 81 5.77 -40.79 3.12
CA GLY A 81 7.20 -40.75 3.41
C GLY A 81 8.01 -41.65 2.49
N ALA A 82 9.09 -41.07 1.95
CA ALA A 82 10.05 -41.69 1.06
C ALA A 82 10.53 -43.05 1.59
N ASP A 83 10.71 -43.98 0.64
CA ASP A 83 11.45 -45.24 0.84
C ASP A 83 12.80 -45.02 1.55
#